data_AF-A0A7X7Z798-F1
#
_entry.id   AF-A0A7X7Z798-F1
#
_cell.length_a   1.000
_cell.length_b   1.000
_cell.length_c   1.000
_cell.angle_alpha   90.00
_cell.angle_beta   90.00
_cell.angle_gamma   90.00
#
_symmetry.space_group_name_H-M   'P 1'
#
loop_
_entity.id
_entity.type
_entity.pdbx_description
1 polymer ?
#
loop_
_entity_poly.entity_id
_entity_poly.type
_entity_poly.pdbx_seq_one_letter_code
_entity_poly.pdbx_strand_id
1 'polypeptide(L)' 'MNLNNFTVKAQEIIHRAQEIAIERQHGQIEPAHFLAALLENGEEGV' A
#
# COMPACT_ATOMS: atom_id res chain seq x y z
N MET A 1 -4.97 -1.46 -12.77
CA MET A 1 -4.44 -0.08 -12.59
C MET A 1 -3.15 0.05 -13.39
N ASN A 2 -2.88 1.19 -14.06
CA ASN A 2 -1.57 1.44 -14.69
C ASN A 2 -0.65 2.13 -13.68
N LEU A 3 0.32 1.39 -13.13
CA LEU A 3 1.19 1.86 -12.05
C LEU A 3 2.19 2.94 -12.50
N ASN A 4 2.49 3.03 -13.79
CA ASN A 4 3.42 4.03 -14.36
C ASN A 4 2.93 5.48 -14.23
N ASN A 5 1.65 5.68 -13.90
CA ASN A 5 1.09 7.00 -13.66
C ASN A 5 1.35 7.53 -12.23
N PHE A 6 1.99 6.73 -11.37
CA PHE A 6 2.25 7.06 -9.97
C PHE A 6 3.76 7.19 -9.71
N THR A 7 4.11 7.93 -8.66
CA THR A 7 5.49 8.00 -8.18
C THR A 7 5.96 6.62 -7.71
N VAL A 8 7.28 6.41 -7.69
CA VAL A 8 7.88 5.15 -7.19
C VAL A 8 7.38 4.84 -5.77
N LYS A 9 7.37 5.83 -4.88
CA LYS A 9 6.87 5.66 -3.50
C LYS A 9 5.39 5.25 -3.45
N ALA A 10 4.55 5.80 -4.33
CA ALA A 10 3.16 5.38 -4.43
C ALA A 10 3.00 3.94 -4.97
N GLN A 11 3.87 3.51 -5.89
CA GLN A 11 3.89 2.12 -6.37
C GLN A 11 4.28 1.15 -5.24
N GLU A 12 5.26 1.50 -4.41
CA GLU A 12 5.64 0.75 -3.20
C GLU A 12 4.48 0.64 -2.20
N ILE A 13 3.77 1.75 -1.95
CA ILE A 13 2.59 1.76 -1.08
C ILE A 13 1.48 0.85 -1.62
N ILE A 14 1.25 0.85 -2.93
CA ILE A 14 0.25 -0.03 -3.56
C ILE A 14 0.65 -1.50 -3.39
N HIS A 15 1.94 -1.83 -3.56
CA HIS A 15 2.45 -3.17 -3.29
C HIS A 15 2.26 -3.57 -1.82
N ARG A 16 2.61 -2.68 -0.88
CA ARG A 16 2.47 -2.96 0.55
C ARG A 16 1.00 -3.15 0.96
N ALA A 17 0.08 -2.35 0.41
CA ALA A 17 -1.35 -2.51 0.66
C ALA A 17 -1.87 -3.90 0.19
N GLN A 18 -1.32 -4.45 -0.91
CA GLN A 18 -1.64 -5.79 -1.38
C GLN A 18 -1.16 -6.87 -0.43
N GLU A 19 0.05 -6.73 0.12
CA GLU A 19 0.61 -7.66 1.10
C GLU A 19 -0.22 -7.66 2.39
N ILE A 20 -0.56 -6.48 2.93
CA ILE A 20 -1.39 -6.37 4.14
C ILE A 20 -2.75 -7.06 3.93
N ALA A 21 -3.37 -6.91 2.76
CA ALA A 21 -4.62 -7.62 2.46
C ALA A 21 -4.47 -9.15 2.50
N ILE A 22 -3.36 -9.67 1.97
CA ILE A 22 -3.04 -11.11 1.99
C ILE A 22 -2.75 -11.58 3.43
N GLU A 23 -1.92 -10.85 4.18
CA GLU A 23 -1.56 -11.13 5.57
C GLU A 23 -2.80 -11.18 6.48
N ARG A 24 -3.79 -10.32 6.22
CA ARG A 24 -5.06 -10.27 6.96
C ARG A 24 -6.15 -11.17 6.38
N GLN A 25 -5.84 -11.96 5.35
CA GLN A 25 -6.78 -12.86 4.68
C GLN A 25 -8.04 -12.16 4.14
N HIS A 26 -7.90 -10.90 3.73
CA HIS A 26 -8.98 -10.15 3.11
C HIS A 26 -9.03 -10.44 1.61
N GLY A 27 -10.21 -10.80 1.10
CA GLY A 27 -10.40 -11.22 -0.30
C GLY A 27 -10.21 -10.11 -1.33
N GLN A 28 -10.08 -8.86 -0.89
CA GLN A 28 -9.89 -7.69 -1.73
C GLN A 28 -9.02 -6.67 -1.00
N ILE A 29 -8.27 -5.89 -1.78
CA ILE A 29 -7.71 -4.65 -1.27
C ILE A 29 -8.86 -3.68 -0.98
N GLU A 30 -8.73 -3.00 0.15
CA GLU A 30 -9.66 -1.97 0.63
C GLU A 30 -8.89 -0.70 1.05
N PRO A 31 -9.52 0.48 1.12
CA PRO A 31 -8.90 1.72 1.55
C PRO A 31 -8.12 1.63 2.87
N ALA A 32 -8.56 0.79 3.81
CA ALA A 32 -7.87 0.57 5.08
C ALA A 32 -6.44 0.01 4.91
N HIS A 33 -6.19 -0.82 3.89
CA HIS A 33 -4.87 -1.38 3.61
C HIS A 33 -3.91 -0.33 3.06
N PHE A 34 -4.41 0.56 2.20
CA PHE A 34 -3.62 1.69 1.71
C PHE A 34 -3.26 2.64 2.86
N LEU A 35 -4.20 2.93 3.76
CA LEU A 35 -3.94 3.74 4.93
C LEU A 35 -2.87 3.10 5.84
N ALA A 36 -2.97 1.80 6.09
CA ALA A 36 -1.96 1.08 6.87
C ALA A 36 -0.58 1.13 6.19
N ALA A 37 -0.51 0.84 4.89
CA ALA A 37 0.73 0.93 4.10
C ALA A 37 1.34 2.34 4.09
N LEU A 38 0.51 3.39 4.03
CA LEU A 38 0.94 4.78 4.11
C LEU A 38 1.54 5.13 5.47
N LEU A 39 0.95 4.63 6.56
CA LEU A 39 1.43 4.86 7.92
C LEU A 39 2.73 4.10 8.19
N GLU A 40 2.85 2.85 7.72
CA GLU A 40 4.10 2.08 7.79
C GLU A 40 5.24 2.76 6.99
N ASN A 41 4.96 3.29 5.79
CA ASN A 41 5.94 4.04 4.98
C ASN A 41 6.19 5.49 5.45
N GLY A 42 5.41 5.98 6.42
CA GLY A 42 5.56 7.31 7.01
C GLY A 42 6.75 7.42 7.96
N GLU A 43 7.30 6.28 8.42
CA GLU A 43 8.42 6.24 9.38
C GLU A 43 9.80 6.49 8.73
N GLU A 44 9.95 6.31 7.40
CA GLU A 44 11.21 6.57 6.67
C GLU A 44 11.35 8.03 6.15
N GLY A 45 10.54 8.96 6.66
CA GLY A 45 10.39 10.31 6.07
C GLY A 45 10.38 11.49 7.05
N VAL A 46 10.99 11.36 8.23
CA VAL A 46 11.27 12.48 9.16
C VAL A 46 12.76 12.62 9.45
#